data_AF-A0A2T2VTA9-F1
#
_entry.id   AF-A0A2T2VTA9-F1
#
_cell.length_a   1.000
_cell.length_b   1.000
_cell.length_c   1.000
_cell.angle_alpha   90.00
_cell.angle_beta   90.00
_cell.angle_gamma   90.00
#
_symmetry.space_group_name_H-M   'P 1'
#
loop_
_entity.id
_entity.type
_entity.pdbx_description
1 polymer ?
#
loop_
_entity_poly.entity_id
_entity_poly.type
_entity_poly.pdbx_seq_one_letter_code
_entity_poly.pdbx_strand_id
1 'polypeptide(L)'
;GMNMVINDMDMPLIIKVASIPKERMQVYFIDNEEYFKRKAMLKDEDGNLFSDNDERMIFFTKGVIETVKKLNWSPDIIHLHGWFTSLFPLYMKTYFAEDPIFESSKIVTSIYPSDFEGSVSSEFESKVAFDIPGEAEKSLLKDATYDSLIKLATNFSDGVILSGENISESILSNIDDKKIPALTFEESAKENAYVDFFNNQII
;
A
#
# COMPACT_ATOMS: atom_id res chain seq x y z
N GLY A 1 0.75 3.38 23.64
CA GLY A 1 1.32 3.54 22.29
C GLY A 1 2.20 2.35 21.99
N MET A 2 2.49 2.13 20.73
CA MET A 2 3.59 1.29 20.27
C MET A 2 4.60 2.24 19.61
N ASN A 3 5.89 1.95 19.68
CA ASN A 3 6.88 2.68 18.90
C ASN A 3 7.29 1.82 17.71
N MET A 4 7.53 2.46 16.58
CA MET A 4 8.04 1.81 15.36
C MET A 4 9.35 2.46 14.97
N VAL A 5 10.33 1.63 14.61
CA VAL A 5 11.60 2.12 14.08
C VAL A 5 11.41 2.46 12.60
N ILE A 6 11.62 3.74 12.27
CA ILE A 6 11.65 4.28 10.91
C ILE A 6 12.95 5.05 10.75
N ASN A 7 13.80 4.66 9.79
CA ASN A 7 15.06 5.32 9.52
C ASN A 7 15.91 5.55 10.80
N ASP A 8 16.09 4.49 11.60
CA ASP A 8 16.78 4.50 12.91
C ASP A 8 16.18 5.40 14.00
N MET A 9 14.98 5.94 13.79
CA MET A 9 14.24 6.74 14.77
C MET A 9 13.06 5.97 15.35
N ASP A 10 12.88 6.05 16.67
CA ASP A 10 11.70 5.52 17.36
C ASP A 10 10.50 6.47 17.23
N MET A 11 9.53 6.09 16.41
CA MET A 11 8.36 6.92 16.09
C MET A 11 7.11 6.39 16.80
N PRO A 12 6.38 7.22 17.56
CA PRO A 12 5.17 6.77 18.25
C PRO A 12 4.03 6.50 17.27
N LEU A 13 3.46 5.30 17.35
CA LEU A 13 2.24 4.91 16.66
C LEU A 13 1.01 5.27 17.52
N ILE A 14 0.21 6.19 17.02
CA ILE A 14 -1.09 6.55 17.58
C ILE A 14 -2.17 5.90 16.71
N ILE A 15 -3.05 5.14 17.35
CA ILE A 15 -4.20 4.51 16.69
C ILE A 15 -5.45 5.21 17.21
N LYS A 16 -6.16 5.91 16.33
CA LYS A 16 -7.49 6.46 16.64
C LYS A 16 -8.55 5.57 16.02
N VAL A 17 -9.71 5.45 16.68
CA VAL A 17 -10.78 4.55 16.24
C VAL A 17 -12.08 5.34 16.12
N ALA A 18 -12.78 5.14 15.02
CA ALA A 18 -14.16 5.54 14.83
C ALA A 18 -15.01 4.32 14.45
N SER A 19 -16.31 4.41 14.68
CA SER A 19 -17.27 3.39 14.24
C SER A 19 -18.37 4.04 13.42
N ILE A 20 -18.84 3.33 12.40
CA ILE A 20 -20.03 3.66 11.61
C ILE A 20 -21.04 2.55 11.88
N PRO A 21 -21.87 2.66 12.93
CA PRO A 21 -22.67 1.54 13.42
C PRO A 21 -23.68 1.01 12.38
N LYS A 22 -24.25 1.91 11.57
CA LYS A 22 -25.24 1.56 10.54
C LYS A 22 -24.68 0.58 9.51
N GLU A 23 -23.44 0.81 9.09
CA GLU A 23 -22.73 -0.03 8.12
C GLU A 23 -21.88 -1.12 8.79
N ARG A 24 -21.95 -1.23 10.13
CA ARG A 24 -21.14 -2.14 10.96
C ARG A 24 -19.63 -2.04 10.65
N MET A 25 -19.17 -0.84 10.32
CA MET A 25 -17.79 -0.60 9.91
C MET A 25 -16.98 0.03 11.05
N GLN A 26 -15.77 -0.49 11.27
CA GLN A 26 -14.76 0.13 12.13
C GLN A 26 -13.74 0.83 11.26
N VAL A 27 -13.34 2.04 11.67
CA VAL A 27 -12.35 2.85 10.97
C VAL A 27 -11.20 3.12 11.92
N TYR A 28 -10.00 2.69 11.52
CA TYR A 28 -8.76 2.90 12.25
C TYR A 28 -7.92 3.94 11.52
N PHE A 29 -7.47 4.96 12.26
CA PHE A 29 -6.56 5.97 11.75
C PHE A 29 -5.18 5.71 12.33
N ILE A 30 -4.21 5.56 11.44
CA ILE A 30 -2.79 5.54 11.77
C ILE A 30 -2.32 6.99 11.82
N ASP A 31 -1.83 7.41 12.98
CA ASP A 31 -1.47 8.79 13.26
C ASP A 31 -0.09 8.90 13.93
N ASN A 32 0.55 10.04 13.70
CA ASN A 32 1.86 10.41 14.20
C ASN A 32 2.07 11.92 14.03
N GLU A 33 2.53 12.59 15.09
CA GLU A 33 2.65 14.05 15.11
C GLU A 33 3.71 14.61 14.15
N GLU A 34 4.72 13.82 13.79
CA GLU A 34 5.76 14.24 12.84
C GLU A 34 5.27 14.01 11.40
N TYR A 35 4.73 12.83 11.11
CA TYR A 35 4.39 12.39 9.75
C TYR A 35 3.04 12.87 9.21
N PHE A 36 2.03 13.08 10.07
CA PHE A 36 0.64 13.33 9.62
C PHE A 36 0.00 14.61 10.16
N LYS A 37 0.78 15.49 10.81
CA LYS A 37 0.31 16.80 11.28
C LYS A 37 0.02 17.79 10.16
N ARG A 38 0.64 17.61 8.99
CA ARG A 38 0.50 18.48 7.82
C ARG A 38 -0.81 18.19 7.09
N LYS A 39 -1.49 19.24 6.62
CA LYS A 39 -2.73 19.09 5.83
C LYS A 39 -2.50 18.59 4.40
N ALA A 40 -1.41 19.03 3.78
CA ALA A 40 -1.05 18.63 2.43
C ALA A 40 -0.50 17.19 2.43
N MET A 41 -0.89 16.41 1.42
CA MET A 41 -0.61 14.97 1.40
C MET A 41 0.63 14.58 0.60
N LEU A 42 0.82 15.11 -0.61
CA LEU A 42 1.88 14.65 -1.53
C LEU A 42 2.86 15.77 -1.89
N LYS A 43 2.33 16.95 -2.19
CA LYS A 43 3.07 18.14 -2.65
C LYS A 43 2.90 19.33 -1.72
N ASP A 44 3.89 20.19 -1.68
CA ASP A 44 3.82 21.51 -1.07
C ASP A 44 2.95 22.48 -1.90
N GLU A 45 2.82 23.73 -1.42
CA GLU A 45 2.04 24.78 -2.09
C GLU A 45 2.63 25.19 -3.45
N ASP A 46 3.92 24.93 -3.67
CA ASP A 46 4.64 25.21 -4.91
C ASP A 46 4.61 24.01 -5.89
N GLY A 47 4.01 22.89 -5.49
CA GLY A 47 3.87 21.68 -6.30
C GLY A 47 5.03 20.68 -6.19
N ASN A 48 5.99 20.90 -5.30
CA ASN A 48 7.11 19.99 -5.08
C ASN A 48 6.73 18.82 -4.17
N LEU A 49 7.25 17.62 -4.46
CA LEU A 49 7.05 16.46 -3.59
C LEU A 49 7.69 16.70 -2.22
N PHE A 50 6.99 16.27 -1.17
CA PHE A 50 7.56 16.27 0.16
C PHE A 50 8.66 15.23 0.32
N SER A 51 9.78 15.63 0.94
CA SER A 51 10.97 14.79 1.12
C SER A 51 10.77 13.61 2.08
N ASP A 52 9.70 13.65 2.88
CA ASP A 52 9.34 12.61 3.86
C ASP A 52 8.23 11.67 3.36
N ASN A 53 7.84 11.74 2.08
CA ASN A 53 6.80 10.88 1.52
C ASN A 53 7.15 9.39 1.65
N ASP A 54 8.41 9.02 1.45
CA ASP A 54 8.91 7.65 1.63
C ASP A 54 8.76 7.16 3.08
N GLU A 55 9.19 7.95 4.05
CA GLU A 55 9.08 7.63 5.48
C GLU A 55 7.62 7.51 5.92
N ARG A 56 6.75 8.38 5.40
CA ARG A 56 5.31 8.32 5.65
C ARG A 56 4.68 7.04 5.10
N MET A 57 5.11 6.58 3.93
CA MET A 57 4.67 5.29 3.37
C MET A 57 5.13 4.11 4.24
N ILE A 58 6.40 4.11 4.66
CA ILE A 58 6.98 3.05 5.51
C ILE A 58 6.25 3.01 6.86
N PHE A 59 6.11 4.17 7.51
CA PHE A 59 5.42 4.29 8.79
C PHE A 59 3.96 3.84 8.69
N PHE A 60 3.23 4.29 7.66
CA PHE A 60 1.84 3.90 7.47
C PHE A 60 1.71 2.39 7.26
N THR A 61 2.54 1.82 6.39
CA THR A 61 2.53 0.38 6.07
C THR A 61 2.77 -0.46 7.33
N LYS A 62 3.88 -0.21 8.04
CA LYS A 62 4.22 -0.94 9.27
C LYS A 62 3.15 -0.69 10.35
N GLY A 63 2.66 0.54 10.47
CA GLY A 63 1.64 0.92 11.45
C GLY A 63 0.31 0.20 11.26
N VAL A 64 -0.16 0.02 10.02
CA VAL A 64 -1.36 -0.76 9.74
C VAL A 64 -1.14 -2.23 10.09
N ILE A 65 -0.04 -2.84 9.62
CA ILE A 65 0.23 -4.27 9.85
C ILE A 65 0.31 -4.58 11.35
N GLU A 66 1.08 -3.80 12.11
CA GLU A 66 1.22 -3.95 13.56
C GLU A 66 -0.11 -3.70 14.29
N THR A 67 -0.94 -2.77 13.80
CA THR A 67 -2.28 -2.55 14.35
C THR A 67 -3.16 -3.77 14.17
N VAL A 68 -3.19 -4.36 12.98
CA VAL A 68 -3.99 -5.56 12.69
C VAL A 68 -3.54 -6.75 13.54
N LYS A 69 -2.22 -6.97 13.66
CA LYS A 69 -1.61 -7.96 14.57
C LYS A 69 -2.07 -7.78 16.00
N LYS A 70 -2.01 -6.53 16.51
CA LYS A 70 -2.40 -6.21 17.88
C LYS A 70 -3.88 -6.41 18.17
N LEU A 71 -4.74 -6.17 17.17
CA LEU A 71 -6.16 -6.42 17.27
C LEU A 71 -6.50 -7.91 17.19
N ASN A 72 -5.54 -8.76 16.82
CA ASN A 72 -5.73 -10.19 16.56
C ASN A 72 -6.89 -10.41 15.58
N TRP A 73 -6.96 -9.56 14.56
CA TRP A 73 -7.94 -9.61 13.48
C TRP A 73 -7.27 -10.21 12.22
N SER A 74 -7.78 -11.34 11.74
CA SER A 74 -7.31 -11.97 10.50
C SER A 74 -8.20 -11.53 9.33
N PRO A 75 -7.69 -10.70 8.40
CA PRO A 75 -8.49 -10.24 7.26
C PRO A 75 -8.49 -11.27 6.13
N ASP A 76 -9.64 -11.51 5.51
CA ASP A 76 -9.73 -12.33 4.29
C ASP A 76 -9.13 -11.59 3.08
N ILE A 77 -9.44 -10.29 2.94
CA ILE A 77 -8.95 -9.42 1.87
C ILE A 77 -8.33 -8.17 2.48
N ILE A 78 -7.16 -7.82 1.96
CA ILE A 78 -6.47 -6.56 2.18
C ILE A 78 -6.52 -5.78 0.86
N HIS A 79 -7.39 -4.78 0.81
CA HIS A 79 -7.57 -3.93 -0.37
C HIS A 79 -6.79 -2.62 -0.18
N LEU A 80 -5.74 -2.47 -0.99
CA LEU A 80 -4.79 -1.37 -0.95
C LEU A 80 -5.13 -0.34 -2.03
N HIS A 81 -4.94 0.94 -1.74
CA HIS A 81 -5.31 2.02 -2.64
C HIS A 81 -4.10 2.90 -2.98
N GLY A 82 -3.75 2.92 -4.27
CA GLY A 82 -2.78 3.83 -4.86
C GLY A 82 -1.33 3.60 -4.42
N TRP A 83 -0.45 4.46 -4.92
CA TRP A 83 1.00 4.37 -4.71
C TRP A 83 1.41 4.44 -3.24
N PHE A 84 0.66 5.15 -2.39
CA PHE A 84 1.02 5.37 -0.99
C PHE A 84 1.08 4.06 -0.19
N THR A 85 0.32 3.05 -0.62
CA THR A 85 0.27 1.72 0.01
C THR A 85 1.13 0.67 -0.71
N SER A 86 1.97 1.10 -1.65
CA SER A 86 2.72 0.19 -2.54
C SER A 86 3.75 -0.69 -1.84
N LEU A 87 4.23 -0.31 -0.67
CA LEU A 87 5.14 -1.13 0.15
C LEU A 87 4.41 -2.29 0.86
N PHE A 88 3.10 -2.17 1.05
CA PHE A 88 2.35 -3.13 1.85
C PHE A 88 2.45 -4.58 1.33
N PRO A 89 2.24 -4.85 0.03
CA PRO A 89 2.36 -6.21 -0.51
C PRO A 89 3.77 -6.80 -0.32
N LEU A 90 4.80 -5.99 -0.54
CA LEU A 90 6.20 -6.40 -0.35
C LEU A 90 6.44 -6.82 1.11
N TYR A 91 6.10 -5.96 2.06
CA TYR A 91 6.29 -6.24 3.50
C TYR A 91 5.52 -7.49 3.93
N MET A 92 4.29 -7.66 3.45
CA MET A 92 3.46 -8.82 3.75
C MET A 92 4.03 -10.13 3.23
N LYS A 93 4.55 -10.14 1.99
CA LYS A 93 5.09 -11.36 1.36
C LYS A 93 6.56 -11.64 1.73
N THR A 94 7.22 -10.74 2.47
CA THR A 94 8.61 -10.90 2.89
C THR A 94 8.77 -10.81 4.41
N TYR A 95 8.83 -9.60 4.95
CA TYR A 95 9.11 -9.35 6.37
C TYR A 95 8.07 -9.95 7.32
N PHE A 96 6.79 -9.94 6.93
CA PHE A 96 5.68 -10.49 7.71
C PHE A 96 5.12 -11.81 7.13
N ALA A 97 5.86 -12.49 6.25
CA ALA A 97 5.36 -13.66 5.53
C ALA A 97 4.99 -14.84 6.44
N GLU A 98 5.65 -14.96 7.60
CA GLU A 98 5.44 -16.04 8.56
C GLU A 98 4.44 -15.70 9.67
N ASP A 99 3.83 -14.50 9.65
CA ASP A 99 2.82 -14.12 10.65
C ASP A 99 1.48 -14.84 10.37
N PRO A 100 1.02 -15.77 11.25
CA PRO A 100 -0.14 -16.63 10.96
C PRO A 100 -1.45 -15.86 10.80
N ILE A 101 -1.54 -14.64 11.34
CA ILE A 101 -2.73 -13.79 11.25
C ILE A 101 -3.08 -13.41 9.80
N PHE A 102 -2.09 -13.46 8.89
CA PHE A 102 -2.24 -13.10 7.48
C PHE A 102 -2.11 -14.29 6.52
N GLU A 103 -1.97 -15.52 7.03
CA GLU A 103 -1.67 -16.71 6.23
C GLU A 103 -2.66 -16.92 5.08
N SER A 104 -3.94 -16.59 5.31
CA SER A 104 -5.02 -16.72 4.32
C SER A 104 -5.40 -15.40 3.63
N SER A 105 -4.76 -14.29 3.99
CA SER A 105 -5.12 -12.97 3.45
C SER A 105 -4.76 -12.84 1.97
N LYS A 106 -5.72 -12.36 1.17
CA LYS A 106 -5.52 -11.97 -0.23
C LYS A 106 -5.27 -10.49 -0.35
N ILE A 107 -4.32 -10.11 -1.20
CA ILE A 107 -3.93 -8.70 -1.41
C ILE A 107 -4.46 -8.21 -2.76
N VAL A 108 -5.25 -7.15 -2.76
CA VAL A 108 -5.74 -6.50 -3.98
C VAL A 108 -5.28 -5.05 -4.01
N THR A 109 -4.73 -4.59 -5.14
CA THR A 109 -4.26 -3.21 -5.30
C THR A 109 -5.11 -2.43 -6.30
N SER A 110 -5.74 -1.35 -5.84
CA SER A 110 -6.37 -0.35 -6.70
C SER A 110 -5.33 0.64 -7.24
N ILE A 111 -5.28 0.77 -8.56
CA ILE A 111 -4.33 1.60 -9.30
C ILE A 111 -5.05 2.81 -9.89
N TYR A 112 -4.49 4.00 -9.73
CA TYR A 112 -5.06 5.25 -10.21
C TYR A 112 -4.20 5.86 -11.33
N PRO A 113 -4.68 6.90 -12.03
CA PRO A 113 -3.83 7.69 -12.91
C PRO A 113 -2.68 8.32 -12.11
N SER A 114 -1.51 8.49 -12.73
CA SER A 114 -0.34 9.06 -12.04
C SER A 114 -0.64 10.45 -11.46
N ASP A 115 -0.29 10.65 -10.19
CA ASP A 115 -0.49 11.90 -9.45
C ASP A 115 0.83 12.68 -9.23
N PHE A 116 1.97 12.11 -9.62
CA PHE A 116 3.26 12.79 -9.61
C PHE A 116 4.23 12.32 -10.70
N GLU A 117 5.17 13.21 -11.00
CA GLU A 117 6.36 12.94 -11.80
C GLU A 117 7.60 12.98 -10.89
N GLY A 118 8.66 12.30 -11.32
CA GLY A 118 9.88 12.15 -10.52
C GLY A 118 9.82 11.01 -9.51
N SER A 119 10.69 11.06 -8.50
CA SER A 119 10.82 10.06 -7.44
C SER A 119 10.41 10.64 -6.10
N VAL A 120 9.73 9.85 -5.26
CA VAL A 120 9.36 10.29 -3.90
C VAL A 120 10.58 10.46 -2.99
N SER A 121 11.69 9.78 -3.29
CA SER A 121 12.95 9.90 -2.56
C SER A 121 14.11 9.27 -3.36
N SER A 122 15.32 9.78 -3.19
CA SER A 122 16.56 9.15 -3.67
C SER A 122 17.14 8.15 -2.67
N GLU A 123 16.63 8.12 -1.44
CA GLU A 123 17.10 7.26 -0.34
C GLU A 123 16.09 6.13 -0.03
N PHE A 124 15.10 5.94 -0.93
CA PHE A 124 14.03 4.97 -0.75
C PHE A 124 14.55 3.55 -0.52
N GLU A 125 15.49 3.10 -1.37
CA GLU A 125 16.12 1.78 -1.24
C GLU A 125 16.77 1.60 0.14
N SER A 126 17.63 2.53 0.56
CA SER A 126 18.35 2.40 1.84
C SER A 126 17.42 2.37 3.05
N LYS A 127 16.30 3.10 3.01
CA LYS A 127 15.34 3.16 4.12
C LYS A 127 14.46 1.90 4.23
N VAL A 128 14.18 1.25 3.11
CA VAL A 128 13.30 0.06 3.06
C VAL A 128 14.11 -1.24 3.11
N ALA A 129 15.26 -1.31 2.44
CA ALA A 129 16.03 -2.54 2.25
C ALA A 129 16.55 -3.17 3.54
N PHE A 130 16.62 -2.42 4.65
CA PHE A 130 16.96 -2.96 5.97
C PHE A 130 15.92 -3.99 6.45
N ASP A 131 14.64 -3.75 6.18
CA ASP A 131 13.55 -4.65 6.57
C ASP A 131 13.38 -5.81 5.57
N ILE A 132 13.92 -5.70 4.35
CA ILE A 132 13.68 -6.69 3.29
C ILE A 132 14.81 -7.73 3.28
N PRO A 133 14.54 -9.02 3.50
CA PRO A 133 15.59 -10.03 3.59
C PRO A 133 16.21 -10.41 2.24
N GLY A 134 15.41 -10.44 1.17
CA GLY A 134 15.83 -10.97 -0.13
C GLY A 134 16.43 -9.92 -1.08
N GLU A 135 17.57 -10.26 -1.70
CA GLU A 135 18.28 -9.36 -2.63
C GLU A 135 17.50 -9.09 -3.92
N ALA A 136 16.70 -10.07 -4.37
CA ALA A 136 15.84 -9.90 -5.54
C ALA A 136 14.79 -8.81 -5.28
N GLU A 137 14.18 -8.83 -4.10
CA GLU A 137 13.17 -7.85 -3.69
C GLU A 137 13.79 -6.48 -3.44
N LYS A 138 14.97 -6.41 -2.82
CA LYS A 138 15.70 -5.14 -2.66
C LYS A 138 15.99 -4.46 -3.99
N SER A 139 16.32 -5.24 -5.02
CA SER A 139 16.61 -4.69 -6.35
C SER A 139 15.44 -3.95 -6.99
N LEU A 140 14.20 -4.21 -6.54
CA LEU A 140 12.99 -3.52 -6.98
C LEU A 140 12.82 -2.12 -6.35
N LEU A 141 13.63 -1.77 -5.35
CA LEU A 141 13.52 -0.53 -4.57
C LEU A 141 14.41 0.60 -5.09
N LYS A 142 15.19 0.37 -6.16
CA LYS A 142 16.17 1.34 -6.70
C LYS A 142 15.55 2.66 -7.15
N ASP A 143 14.32 2.61 -7.66
CA ASP A 143 13.58 3.76 -8.12
C ASP A 143 12.25 3.86 -7.37
N ALA A 144 11.88 5.08 -6.96
CA ALA A 144 10.63 5.35 -6.24
C ALA A 144 9.71 6.31 -7.04
N THR A 145 9.67 6.10 -8.36
CA THR A 145 8.71 6.76 -9.25
C THR A 145 7.32 6.15 -9.11
N TYR A 146 6.27 6.84 -9.57
CA TYR A 146 4.90 6.32 -9.56
C TYR A 146 4.83 4.91 -10.18
N ASP A 147 5.36 4.74 -11.40
CA ASP A 147 5.36 3.47 -12.12
C ASP A 147 6.13 2.38 -11.36
N SER A 148 7.31 2.70 -10.80
CA SER A 148 8.10 1.74 -10.03
C SER A 148 7.36 1.28 -8.77
N LEU A 149 6.72 2.20 -8.05
CA LEU A 149 5.94 1.89 -6.85
C LEU A 149 4.69 1.06 -7.17
N ILE A 150 3.93 1.41 -8.21
CA ILE A 150 2.77 0.61 -8.61
C ILE A 150 3.21 -0.80 -9.04
N LYS A 151 4.27 -0.93 -9.84
CA LYS A 151 4.80 -2.24 -10.24
C LYS A 151 5.28 -3.05 -9.03
N LEU A 152 5.91 -2.40 -8.05
CA LEU A 152 6.28 -3.04 -6.80
C LEU A 152 5.05 -3.62 -6.11
N ALA A 153 3.98 -2.84 -5.97
CA ALA A 153 2.73 -3.32 -5.38
C ALA A 153 2.15 -4.51 -6.14
N THR A 154 1.98 -4.39 -7.47
CA THR A 154 1.36 -5.43 -8.29
C THR A 154 2.18 -6.72 -8.36
N ASN A 155 3.50 -6.64 -8.14
CA ASN A 155 4.38 -7.82 -8.15
C ASN A 155 4.07 -8.82 -7.04
N PHE A 156 3.43 -8.38 -5.95
CA PHE A 156 3.13 -9.17 -4.75
C PHE A 156 1.64 -9.23 -4.42
N SER A 157 0.77 -8.67 -5.29
CA SER A 157 -0.69 -8.71 -5.13
C SER A 157 -1.29 -9.96 -5.77
N ASP A 158 -2.40 -10.42 -5.20
CA ASP A 158 -3.22 -11.52 -5.71
C ASP A 158 -4.22 -11.03 -6.79
N GLY A 159 -4.50 -9.72 -6.85
CA GLY A 159 -5.30 -9.10 -7.91
C GLY A 159 -5.16 -7.59 -7.97
N VAL A 160 -5.70 -6.97 -9.02
CA VAL A 160 -5.63 -5.51 -9.22
C VAL A 160 -6.97 -4.92 -9.67
N ILE A 161 -7.16 -3.64 -9.39
CA ILE A 161 -8.35 -2.89 -9.85
C ILE A 161 -7.87 -1.60 -10.51
N LEU A 162 -8.14 -1.45 -11.81
CA LEU A 162 -7.84 -0.22 -12.54
C LEU A 162 -8.91 0.82 -12.20
N SER A 163 -8.57 1.75 -11.32
CA SER A 163 -9.50 2.71 -10.68
C SER A 163 -9.49 4.08 -11.38
N GLY A 164 -9.21 4.11 -12.68
CA GLY A 164 -9.28 5.30 -13.51
C GLY A 164 -8.84 5.03 -14.94
N GLU A 165 -9.05 6.00 -15.81
CA GLU A 165 -8.59 5.98 -17.20
C GLU A 165 -7.12 6.41 -17.30
N ASN A 166 -6.44 6.08 -18.41
CA ASN A 166 -5.07 6.53 -18.69
C ASN A 166 -4.00 5.99 -17.72
N ILE A 167 -4.13 4.75 -17.27
CA ILE A 167 -3.03 4.02 -16.62
C ILE A 167 -1.89 3.81 -17.64
N SER A 168 -0.63 3.96 -17.21
CA SER A 168 0.52 3.87 -18.12
C SER A 168 0.61 2.49 -18.78
N GLU A 169 0.99 2.44 -20.06
CA GLU A 169 1.21 1.17 -20.79
C GLU A 169 2.25 0.28 -20.08
N SER A 170 3.21 0.89 -19.40
CA SER A 170 4.24 0.16 -18.65
C SER A 170 3.68 -0.57 -17.43
N ILE A 171 2.70 0.02 -16.73
CA ILE A 171 1.98 -0.65 -15.64
C ILE A 171 1.07 -1.73 -16.21
N LEU A 172 0.31 -1.44 -17.27
CA LEU A 172 -0.59 -2.40 -17.91
C LEU A 172 0.15 -3.65 -18.40
N SER A 173 1.29 -3.47 -19.07
CA SER A 173 2.13 -4.59 -19.52
C SER A 173 2.65 -5.43 -18.36
N ASN A 174 3.01 -4.82 -17.22
CA ASN A 174 3.43 -5.58 -16.04
C ASN A 174 2.29 -6.44 -15.47
N ILE A 175 1.06 -5.91 -15.46
CA ILE A 175 -0.13 -6.65 -14.99
C ILE A 175 -0.41 -7.84 -15.92
N ASP A 176 -0.37 -7.61 -17.24
CA ASP A 176 -0.59 -8.67 -18.24
C ASP A 176 0.44 -9.80 -18.12
N ASP A 177 1.72 -9.45 -17.91
CA ASP A 177 2.80 -10.42 -17.72
C ASP A 177 2.62 -11.27 -16.45
N LYS A 178 2.05 -10.70 -15.39
CA LYS A 178 1.79 -11.37 -14.11
C LYS A 178 0.59 -12.32 -14.16
N LYS A 179 -0.35 -12.10 -15.09
CA LYS A 179 -1.57 -12.93 -15.25
C LYS A 179 -2.40 -13.03 -13.97
N ILE A 180 -2.42 -11.95 -13.19
CA ILE A 180 -3.28 -11.84 -12.01
C ILE A 180 -4.66 -11.29 -12.41
N PRO A 181 -5.74 -11.65 -11.70
CA PRO A 181 -7.06 -11.06 -11.93
C PRO A 181 -7.04 -9.54 -11.90
N ALA A 182 -7.68 -8.93 -12.89
CA ALA A 182 -7.82 -7.49 -13.00
C ALA A 182 -9.29 -7.12 -13.18
N LEU A 183 -9.78 -6.17 -12.37
CA LEU A 183 -11.06 -5.49 -12.60
C LEU A 183 -10.79 -4.17 -13.31
N THR A 184 -11.29 -4.00 -14.53
CA THR A 184 -11.10 -2.77 -15.29
C THR A 184 -11.97 -1.63 -14.75
N PHE A 185 -11.62 -0.38 -15.10
CA PHE A 185 -12.38 0.80 -14.69
C PHE A 185 -13.84 0.73 -15.19
N GLU A 186 -14.04 0.32 -16.45
CA GLU A 186 -15.38 0.16 -17.04
C GLU A 186 -16.18 -0.95 -16.34
N GLU A 187 -15.56 -2.09 -16.02
CA GLU A 187 -16.24 -3.17 -15.31
C GLU A 187 -16.61 -2.79 -13.88
N SER A 188 -15.78 -1.97 -13.22
CA SER A 188 -16.02 -1.52 -11.85
C SER A 188 -17.30 -0.69 -11.68
N ALA A 189 -17.83 -0.12 -12.78
CA ALA A 189 -19.07 0.65 -12.80
C ALA A 189 -20.34 -0.23 -12.79
N LYS A 190 -20.21 -1.55 -13.01
CA LYS A 190 -21.33 -2.49 -12.98
C LYS A 190 -21.81 -2.69 -11.54
N GLU A 191 -23.10 -2.96 -11.38
CA GLU A 191 -23.66 -3.33 -10.08
C GLU A 191 -22.93 -4.58 -9.54
N ASN A 192 -22.58 -4.58 -8.26
CA ASN A 192 -21.87 -5.65 -7.56
C ASN A 192 -20.47 -6.02 -8.11
N ALA A 193 -19.88 -5.23 -9.03
CA ALA A 193 -18.61 -5.57 -9.67
C ALA A 193 -17.48 -5.93 -8.68
N TYR A 194 -17.34 -5.16 -7.59
CA TYR A 194 -16.34 -5.43 -6.54
C TYR A 194 -16.63 -6.73 -5.79
N VAL A 195 -17.90 -6.96 -5.42
CA VAL A 195 -18.32 -8.16 -4.70
C VAL A 195 -18.08 -9.40 -5.57
N ASP A 196 -18.45 -9.32 -6.84
CA ASP A 196 -18.25 -10.42 -7.80
C ASP A 196 -16.76 -10.66 -8.08
N PHE A 197 -15.96 -9.60 -8.21
CA PHE A 197 -14.52 -9.73 -8.39
C PHE A 197 -13.87 -10.42 -7.19
N PHE A 198 -14.16 -9.94 -5.97
CA PHE A 198 -13.59 -10.53 -4.76
C PHE A 198 -14.01 -11.99 -4.56
N ASN A 199 -15.28 -12.32 -4.75
CA ASN A 199 -15.80 -13.66 -4.48
C ASN A 199 -15.48 -14.68 -5.58
N ASN A 200 -15.31 -14.26 -6.84
CA ASN A 200 -15.16 -15.18 -7.96
C ASN A 200 -13.74 -15.25 -8.51
N GLN A 201 -12.90 -14.25 -8.23
CA GLN A 201 -11.55 -14.15 -8.80
C GLN A 201 -10.43 -14.10 -7.75
N ILE A 202 -10.74 -13.72 -6.50
CA ILE A 202 -9.72 -13.51 -5.46
C ILE A 202 -9.75 -14.59 -4.36
N ILE A 203 -10.94 -14.83 -3.78
CA ILE A 203 -11.16 -15.88 -2.77
C ILE A 203 -11.60 -17.18 -3.45
#